data_AF-H6RNA2-F1
#
_entry.id   AF-H6RNA2-F1
#
_cell.length_a   1.000
_cell.length_b   1.000
_cell.length_c   1.000
_cell.angle_alpha   90.00
_cell.angle_beta   90.00
_cell.angle_gamma   90.00
#
_symmetry.space_group_name_H-M   'P 1'
#
loop_
_entity.id
_entity.type
_entity.pdbx_description
1 polymer ?
#
loop_
_entity_poly.entity_id
_entity_poly.type
_entity_poly.pdbx_seq_one_letter_code
_entity_poly.pdbx_strand_id
1 'polypeptide(L)'
;MTAGDPVRIALSISNGASLGAYEAGATAGLVVALQRLNERDSRDGRPASVCVDAVGGTSAGAMVGLLAARCLLAGLDPLPVLHAAWVRNAGLRRLARGRSDAPLSMATAHSDTIELLEPRDRRGHPVHRVPDAARQRRPVEYTVGLGNLQGLTSLIERAGDGPAHSGLTHTDGAAFTLGPDDDRDRYLQPRRGSPLDAAIASMSHPALFDPRLLDRRPDEQSYRRSGVADFPESGHFWYADGGALVRRPLGATLGAARRADQEAWGVPPGTAAAEGEPRRLHVLVHPHTAPPGDDGRWTDPDRRPSWAATLVRMVTALSVESLYADLRGIEDVNARLRRLDELAGTLAAHLGAGAEEALRRALGDEAPGDTADVLRRALREAGNVAGRVPVATEVISPLRLLQQPSGDARPPAGQEQVPDLLAGEFLVRFGGFGGRAFRHSDFVLGWRSLQVWLPGALRGAGLREPAVAAAVEAVEERDVRYRDPGRRGQATLADVPLRTRLRMAGLMAHATRSLLSDVLRPGPRVPRP
;
A
#
# COMPACT_ATOMS: atom_id res chain seq x y z
N MET A 1 22.92 21.90 6.65
CA MET A 1 21.75 21.38 7.39
C MET A 1 21.43 22.30 8.57
N THR A 2 20.23 22.84 8.66
CA THR A 2 19.71 23.27 9.97
C THR A 2 19.28 21.99 10.71
N ALA A 3 19.71 21.84 11.95
CA ALA A 3 19.26 20.74 12.79
C ALA A 3 17.76 20.93 13.09
N GLY A 4 16.85 20.18 12.46
CA GLY A 4 15.42 20.34 12.78
C GLY A 4 14.36 19.65 11.93
N ASP A 5 14.66 19.23 10.69
CA ASP A 5 13.59 18.71 9.81
C ASP A 5 13.28 17.22 10.02
N PRO A 6 11.99 16.83 10.06
CA PRO A 6 11.57 15.44 10.27
C PRO A 6 11.94 14.53 9.11
N VAL A 7 12.20 13.26 9.41
CA VAL A 7 12.10 12.18 8.42
C VAL A 7 10.64 11.99 8.03
N ARG A 8 10.36 12.06 6.74
CA ARG A 8 9.01 11.98 6.19
C ARG A 8 8.77 10.59 5.60
N ILE A 9 7.66 9.95 5.94
CA ILE A 9 7.34 8.60 5.48
C ILE A 9 6.12 8.65 4.56
N ALA A 10 6.21 7.92 3.46
CA ALA A 10 5.06 7.56 2.62
C ALA A 10 4.90 6.04 2.65
N LEU A 11 3.83 5.57 3.27
CA LEU A 11 3.57 4.15 3.49
C LEU A 11 2.64 3.61 2.41
N SER A 12 3.08 2.56 1.72
CA SER A 12 2.27 1.80 0.77
C SER A 12 2.10 0.38 1.26
N ILE A 13 0.87 -0.11 1.27
CA ILE A 13 0.52 -1.43 1.77
C ILE A 13 -0.11 -2.21 0.61
N SER A 14 0.46 -3.36 0.32
CA SER A 14 0.08 -4.15 -0.86
C SER A 14 -1.29 -4.82 -0.75
N ASN A 15 -1.62 -5.65 -1.73
CA ASN A 15 -2.75 -6.57 -1.70
C ASN A 15 -2.33 -7.90 -1.05
N GLY A 16 -3.04 -8.30 0.01
CA GLY A 16 -2.79 -9.57 0.70
C GLY A 16 -4.00 -10.49 0.90
N ALA A 17 -5.23 -10.13 0.55
CA ALA A 17 -6.44 -10.86 1.01
C ALA A 17 -6.35 -11.22 2.51
N SER A 18 -6.22 -12.49 2.89
CA SER A 18 -6.07 -12.89 4.30
C SER A 18 -4.68 -12.59 4.91
N LEU A 19 -3.67 -12.36 4.07
CA LEU A 19 -2.35 -11.84 4.46
C LEU A 19 -2.37 -10.36 4.84
N GLY A 20 -3.54 -9.71 4.77
CA GLY A 20 -3.77 -8.46 5.51
C GLY A 20 -3.38 -8.59 6.99
N ALA A 21 -3.37 -9.80 7.55
CA ALA A 21 -2.80 -10.07 8.87
C ALA A 21 -1.29 -9.81 8.96
N TYR A 22 -0.49 -10.24 7.99
CA TYR A 22 0.94 -9.89 7.91
C TYR A 22 1.12 -8.38 7.80
N GLU A 23 0.40 -7.75 6.87
CA GLU A 23 0.47 -6.30 6.64
C GLU A 23 0.10 -5.52 7.90
N ALA A 24 -0.93 -5.96 8.61
CA ALA A 24 -1.37 -5.41 9.89
C ALA A 24 -0.32 -5.56 10.99
N GLY A 25 0.37 -6.69 11.07
CA GLY A 25 1.43 -6.91 12.05
C GLY A 25 2.64 -6.00 11.84
N ALA A 26 3.13 -5.93 10.60
CA ALA A 26 4.23 -5.04 10.23
C ALA A 26 3.86 -3.56 10.46
N THR A 27 2.65 -3.17 10.04
CA THR A 27 2.19 -1.79 10.19
C THR A 27 1.93 -1.42 11.65
N ALA A 28 1.43 -2.35 12.47
CA ALA A 28 1.21 -2.11 13.89
C ALA A 28 2.52 -1.77 14.61
N GLY A 29 3.58 -2.52 14.35
CA GLY A 29 4.88 -2.23 14.96
C GLY A 29 5.46 -0.90 14.45
N LEU A 30 5.25 -0.56 13.17
CA LEU A 30 5.70 0.73 12.62
C LEU A 30 5.00 1.87 13.34
N VAL A 31 3.68 1.79 13.53
CA VAL A 31 2.92 2.80 14.27
C VAL A 31 3.37 2.88 15.74
N VAL A 32 3.69 1.76 16.38
CA VAL A 32 4.27 1.77 17.75
C VAL A 32 5.59 2.54 17.80
N ALA A 33 6.51 2.25 16.88
CA ALA A 33 7.80 2.93 16.79
C ALA A 33 7.61 4.45 16.61
N LEU A 34 6.73 4.85 15.69
CA LEU A 34 6.44 6.26 15.41
C LEU A 34 5.79 6.98 16.59
N GLN A 35 4.82 6.34 17.25
CA GLN A 35 4.19 6.90 18.45
C GLN A 35 5.21 7.11 19.57
N ARG A 36 6.16 6.19 19.73
CA ARG A 36 7.24 6.34 20.73
C ARG A 36 8.16 7.52 20.42
N LEU A 37 8.51 7.71 19.15
CA LEU A 37 9.32 8.85 18.70
C LEU A 37 8.60 10.18 18.93
N ASN A 38 7.33 10.27 18.53
CA ASN A 38 6.50 11.45 18.75
C ASN A 38 6.37 11.80 20.23
N GLU A 39 6.14 10.79 21.08
CA GLU A 39 6.03 10.98 22.52
C GLU A 39 7.32 11.53 23.11
N ARG A 40 8.46 10.96 22.73
CA ARG A 40 9.77 11.42 23.18
C ARG A 40 10.02 12.86 22.75
N ASP A 41 9.81 13.19 21.48
CA ASP A 41 10.07 14.54 20.98
C ASP A 41 9.15 15.57 21.64
N SER A 42 7.86 15.24 21.83
CA SER A 42 6.91 16.09 22.54
C SER A 42 7.32 16.32 24.01
N ARG A 43 7.78 15.28 24.72
CA ARG A 43 8.27 15.40 26.11
C ARG A 43 9.52 16.27 26.20
N ASP A 44 10.38 16.20 25.19
CA ASP A 44 11.61 16.99 25.11
C ASP A 44 11.35 18.42 24.58
N GLY A 45 10.10 18.79 24.25
CA GLY A 45 9.76 20.07 23.64
C GLY A 45 10.34 20.27 22.24
N ARG A 46 10.66 19.18 21.54
CA ARG A 46 11.29 19.18 20.21
C ARG A 46 10.24 19.00 19.11
N PRO A 47 10.49 19.52 17.89
CA PRO A 47 9.68 19.16 16.74
C PRO A 47 9.75 17.64 16.50
N ALA A 48 8.70 17.08 15.91
CA ALA A 48 8.65 15.66 15.58
C ALA A 48 9.87 15.30 14.70
N SER A 49 10.60 14.25 15.09
CA SER A 49 11.72 13.72 14.31
C SER A 49 11.27 12.88 13.12
N VAL A 50 10.04 12.37 13.15
CA VAL A 50 9.45 11.57 12.07
C VAL A 50 7.98 11.94 11.87
N CYS A 51 7.51 11.98 10.63
CA CYS A 51 6.07 12.04 10.33
C CYS A 51 5.72 11.15 9.14
N VAL A 52 4.48 10.67 9.11
CA VAL A 52 3.87 9.99 7.96
C VAL A 52 3.02 11.01 7.23
N ASP A 53 3.34 11.32 5.98
CA ASP A 53 2.52 12.26 5.19
C ASP A 53 1.48 11.54 4.36
N ALA A 54 1.77 10.30 3.94
CA ALA A 54 0.90 9.55 3.06
C ALA A 54 0.81 8.09 3.51
N VAL A 55 -0.39 7.54 3.46
CA VAL A 55 -0.66 6.11 3.64
C VAL A 55 -1.55 5.67 2.49
N GLY A 56 -1.23 4.55 1.86
CA GLY A 56 -2.08 4.03 0.79
C GLY A 56 -2.04 2.53 0.67
N GLY A 57 -3.06 1.98 0.02
CA GLY A 57 -3.09 0.56 -0.25
C GLY A 57 -4.21 0.11 -1.18
N THR A 58 -4.22 -1.18 -1.44
CA THR A 58 -5.21 -1.88 -2.26
C THR A 58 -5.69 -3.12 -1.51
N SER A 59 -6.94 -3.53 -1.72
CA SER A 59 -7.50 -4.69 -1.04
C SER A 59 -7.36 -4.57 0.49
N ALA A 60 -6.86 -5.62 1.13
CA ALA A 60 -6.52 -5.63 2.55
C ALA A 60 -5.66 -4.43 3.00
N GLY A 61 -4.68 -4.02 2.19
CA GLY A 61 -3.78 -2.93 2.52
C GLY A 61 -4.47 -1.58 2.67
N ALA A 62 -5.57 -1.34 1.95
CA ALA A 62 -6.37 -0.11 2.12
C ALA A 62 -6.94 -0.04 3.55
N MET A 63 -7.57 -1.12 4.01
CA MET A 63 -8.14 -1.17 5.36
C MET A 63 -7.06 -1.12 6.47
N VAL A 64 -5.92 -1.81 6.28
CA VAL A 64 -4.77 -1.68 7.20
C VAL A 64 -4.31 -0.22 7.26
N GLY A 65 -4.18 0.44 6.11
CA GLY A 65 -3.74 1.82 6.00
C GLY A 65 -4.69 2.81 6.68
N LEU A 66 -6.00 2.65 6.48
CA LEU A 66 -7.03 3.47 7.13
C LEU A 66 -6.94 3.38 8.65
N LEU A 67 -6.89 2.16 9.19
CA LEU A 67 -6.82 1.93 10.64
C LEU A 67 -5.49 2.41 11.21
N ALA A 68 -4.37 2.21 10.50
CA ALA A 68 -3.05 2.69 10.92
C ALA A 68 -2.98 4.22 10.97
N ALA A 69 -3.50 4.92 9.94
CA ALA A 69 -3.62 6.37 9.93
C ALA A 69 -4.47 6.86 11.11
N ARG A 70 -5.61 6.20 11.37
CA ARG A 70 -6.44 6.51 12.54
C ARG A 70 -5.68 6.32 13.86
N CYS A 71 -4.92 5.23 14.01
CA CYS A 71 -4.11 5.00 15.21
C CYS A 71 -3.06 6.08 15.43
N LEU A 72 -2.37 6.51 14.38
CA LEU A 72 -1.36 7.59 14.43
C LEU A 72 -1.98 8.95 14.81
N LEU A 73 -3.07 9.32 14.14
CA LEU A 73 -3.69 10.64 14.25
C LEU A 73 -4.52 10.80 15.53
N ALA A 74 -5.25 9.76 15.93
CA ALA A 74 -6.13 9.77 17.09
C ALA A 74 -5.44 9.31 18.38
N GLY A 75 -4.24 8.76 18.29
CA GLY A 75 -3.52 8.21 19.44
C GLY A 75 -4.18 6.96 19.96
N LEU A 76 -4.47 6.01 19.07
CA LEU A 76 -4.89 4.66 19.45
C LEU A 76 -3.68 3.74 19.43
N ASP A 77 -3.62 2.82 20.37
CA ASP A 77 -2.68 1.70 20.36
C ASP A 77 -2.98 0.83 19.12
N PRO A 78 -2.07 0.77 18.14
CA PRO A 78 -2.33 0.06 16.88
C PRO A 78 -2.47 -1.44 17.08
N LEU A 79 -1.86 -1.98 18.13
CA LEU A 79 -1.74 -3.42 18.33
C LEU A 79 -3.10 -4.09 18.62
N PRO A 80 -3.91 -3.67 19.61
CA PRO A 80 -5.24 -4.22 19.81
C PRO A 80 -6.20 -3.94 18.65
N VAL A 81 -6.04 -2.80 17.96
CA VAL A 81 -6.90 -2.38 16.83
C VAL A 81 -6.66 -3.26 15.59
N LEU A 82 -5.41 -3.30 15.10
CA LEU A 82 -5.06 -4.06 13.90
C LEU A 82 -5.12 -5.57 14.14
N HIS A 83 -4.80 -6.04 15.35
CA HIS A 83 -5.01 -7.45 15.72
C HIS A 83 -6.50 -7.81 15.79
N ALA A 84 -7.38 -6.90 16.26
CA ALA A 84 -8.81 -7.12 16.20
C ALA A 84 -9.27 -7.30 14.75
N ALA A 85 -8.97 -6.32 13.89
CA ALA A 85 -9.39 -6.31 12.51
C ALA A 85 -9.00 -7.60 11.79
N TRP A 86 -7.72 -7.98 11.87
CA TRP A 86 -7.16 -9.01 11.00
C TRP A 86 -7.02 -10.38 11.65
N VAL A 87 -6.73 -10.46 12.95
CA VAL A 87 -6.58 -11.76 13.60
C VAL A 87 -7.91 -12.25 14.16
N ARG A 88 -8.64 -11.39 14.88
CA ARG A 88 -9.89 -11.79 15.56
C ARG A 88 -11.10 -11.77 14.63
N ASN A 89 -11.26 -10.72 13.84
CA ASN A 89 -12.54 -10.40 13.18
C ASN A 89 -12.62 -10.89 11.73
N ALA A 90 -11.51 -10.99 11.01
CA ALA A 90 -11.45 -11.46 9.62
C ALA A 90 -11.62 -13.00 9.44
N GLY A 91 -12.50 -13.65 10.21
CA GLY A 91 -12.75 -15.09 10.08
C GLY A 91 -13.85 -15.43 9.09
N LEU A 92 -13.73 -16.55 8.36
CA LEU A 92 -14.73 -17.01 7.39
C LEU A 92 -16.15 -17.08 7.96
N ARG A 93 -16.29 -17.54 9.22
CA ARG A 93 -17.59 -17.61 9.91
C ARG A 93 -18.27 -16.25 10.02
N ARG A 94 -17.50 -15.17 10.15
CA ARG A 94 -18.03 -13.80 10.28
C ARG A 94 -18.33 -13.19 8.93
N LEU A 95 -17.45 -13.41 7.96
CA LEU A 95 -17.66 -12.96 6.57
C LEU A 95 -18.83 -13.67 5.91
N ALA A 96 -19.10 -14.93 6.25
CA ALA A 96 -20.29 -15.64 5.80
C ALA A 96 -21.59 -15.21 6.52
N ARG A 97 -21.53 -14.27 7.49
CA ARG A 97 -22.73 -13.69 8.12
C ARG A 97 -23.13 -12.42 7.37
N GLY A 98 -24.31 -12.48 6.78
CA GLY A 98 -24.94 -11.36 6.09
C GLY A 98 -25.85 -11.88 5.00
N ARG A 99 -26.78 -11.04 4.55
CA ARG A 99 -27.49 -11.27 3.28
C ARG A 99 -26.61 -10.67 2.19
N SER A 100 -26.24 -11.47 1.22
CA SER A 100 -25.39 -11.11 0.08
C SER A 100 -25.72 -12.09 -1.04
N ASP A 101 -25.65 -11.63 -2.28
CA ASP A 101 -25.78 -12.49 -3.46
C ASP A 101 -24.44 -13.18 -3.78
N ALA A 102 -23.34 -12.62 -3.25
CA ALA A 102 -22.02 -13.22 -3.23
C ALA A 102 -21.82 -14.23 -2.07
N PRO A 103 -20.79 -15.10 -2.16
CA PRO A 103 -20.49 -16.09 -1.12
C PRO A 103 -20.23 -15.51 0.28
N LEU A 104 -19.67 -14.31 0.37
CA LEU A 104 -19.31 -13.64 1.60
C LEU A 104 -19.84 -12.20 1.61
N SER A 105 -20.06 -11.68 2.82
CA SER A 105 -20.54 -10.33 3.06
C SER A 105 -19.52 -9.50 3.83
N MET A 106 -19.36 -8.25 3.40
CA MET A 106 -18.56 -7.25 4.12
C MET A 106 -19.35 -6.54 5.23
N ALA A 107 -20.63 -6.88 5.46
CA ALA A 107 -21.47 -6.18 6.45
C ALA A 107 -20.88 -6.27 7.87
N THR A 108 -20.44 -7.46 8.28
CA THR A 108 -19.81 -7.65 9.60
C THR A 108 -18.47 -6.92 9.68
N ALA A 109 -17.65 -7.00 8.62
CA ALA A 109 -16.36 -6.30 8.56
C ALA A 109 -16.52 -4.78 8.66
N HIS A 110 -17.50 -4.22 7.95
CA HIS A 110 -17.84 -2.80 8.02
C HIS A 110 -18.24 -2.39 9.44
N SER A 111 -19.16 -3.12 10.08
CA SER A 111 -19.57 -2.84 11.46
C SER A 111 -18.41 -2.94 12.45
N ASP A 112 -17.56 -3.95 12.32
CA ASP A 112 -16.38 -4.11 13.17
C ASP A 112 -15.42 -2.94 13.00
N THR A 113 -15.18 -2.49 11.77
CA THR A 113 -14.28 -1.36 11.52
C THR A 113 -14.81 -0.08 12.16
N ILE A 114 -16.13 0.16 12.15
CA ILE A 114 -16.72 1.31 12.85
C ILE A 114 -16.36 1.30 14.34
N GLU A 115 -16.46 0.14 14.99
CA GLU A 115 -16.07 -0.02 16.40
C GLU A 115 -14.56 0.19 16.61
N LEU A 116 -13.73 -0.18 15.62
CA LEU A 116 -12.28 -0.06 15.70
C LEU A 116 -11.75 1.35 15.42
N LEU A 117 -12.50 2.20 14.72
CA LEU A 117 -12.17 3.61 14.52
C LEU A 117 -12.25 4.42 15.82
N GLU A 118 -13.09 3.98 16.76
CA GLU A 118 -13.18 4.53 18.11
C GLU A 118 -13.51 3.43 19.14
N PRO A 119 -12.50 2.65 19.56
CA PRO A 119 -12.71 1.53 20.47
C PRO A 119 -13.26 1.99 21.82
N ARG A 120 -14.31 1.31 22.29
CA ARG A 120 -14.95 1.59 23.59
C ARG A 120 -15.07 0.33 24.45
N ASP A 121 -15.00 0.49 25.76
CA ASP A 121 -15.30 -0.60 26.71
C ASP A 121 -16.81 -0.90 26.79
N ARG A 122 -17.19 -1.88 27.62
CA ARG A 122 -18.61 -2.25 27.83
C ARG A 122 -19.45 -1.12 28.44
N ARG A 123 -18.83 -0.10 29.02
CA ARG A 123 -19.49 1.06 29.62
C ARG A 123 -19.51 2.26 28.66
N GLY A 124 -18.95 2.11 27.45
CA GLY A 124 -18.89 3.15 26.43
C GLY A 124 -17.69 4.09 26.53
N HIS A 125 -16.76 3.86 27.46
CA HIS A 125 -15.57 4.71 27.60
C HIS A 125 -14.52 4.39 26.53
N PRO A 126 -13.85 5.40 25.94
CA PRO A 126 -12.75 5.16 25.02
C PRO A 126 -11.65 4.29 25.64
N VAL A 127 -11.20 3.27 24.91
CA VAL A 127 -10.10 2.38 25.32
C VAL A 127 -8.97 2.39 24.30
N HIS A 128 -7.85 1.75 24.68
CA HIS A 128 -6.67 1.62 23.82
C HIS A 128 -6.09 2.97 23.38
N ARG A 129 -6.20 4.01 24.22
CA ARG A 129 -5.55 5.30 23.98
C ARG A 129 -4.09 5.23 24.39
N VAL A 130 -3.21 5.82 23.59
CA VAL A 130 -1.83 6.14 23.99
C VAL A 130 -1.78 7.57 24.53
N PRO A 131 -0.70 8.00 25.21
CA PRO A 131 -0.54 9.38 25.62
C PRO A 131 -0.74 10.35 24.44
N ASP A 132 -1.34 11.51 24.69
CA ASP A 132 -1.63 12.50 23.64
C ASP A 132 -0.34 12.99 22.94
N ALA A 133 0.78 12.99 23.66
CA ALA A 133 2.12 13.25 23.14
C ALA A 133 2.58 12.25 22.07
N ALA A 134 2.06 11.02 22.04
CA ALA A 134 2.41 10.01 21.04
C ALA A 134 1.71 10.24 19.68
N ARG A 135 0.71 11.13 19.62
CA ARG A 135 -0.07 11.40 18.40
C ARG A 135 0.74 12.16 17.38
N GLN A 136 0.53 11.82 16.11
CA GLN A 136 0.95 12.70 15.03
C GLN A 136 -0.03 13.87 14.92
N ARG A 137 0.50 15.09 14.82
CA ARG A 137 -0.30 16.33 14.65
C ARG A 137 -0.50 16.75 13.21
N ARG A 138 0.32 16.23 12.29
CA ARG A 138 0.20 16.51 10.87
C ARG A 138 -0.84 15.59 10.21
N PRO A 139 -1.68 16.12 9.31
CA PRO A 139 -2.58 15.28 8.53
C PRO A 139 -1.85 14.20 7.72
N VAL A 140 -2.58 13.14 7.39
CA VAL A 140 -2.14 12.07 6.49
C VAL A 140 -3.00 12.09 5.24
N GLU A 141 -2.38 12.13 4.07
CA GLU A 141 -3.05 11.80 2.81
C GLU A 141 -3.24 10.29 2.71
N TYR A 142 -4.48 9.85 2.83
CA TYR A 142 -4.90 8.45 2.68
C TYR A 142 -5.34 8.17 1.24
N THR A 143 -4.74 7.17 0.59
CA THR A 143 -5.05 6.81 -0.80
C THR A 143 -5.49 5.35 -0.91
N VAL A 144 -6.47 5.10 -1.77
CA VAL A 144 -7.08 3.78 -1.98
C VAL A 144 -7.09 3.46 -3.46
N GLY A 145 -6.50 2.33 -3.85
CA GLY A 145 -6.66 1.83 -5.21
C GLY A 145 -7.95 1.03 -5.38
N LEU A 146 -8.65 1.26 -6.49
CA LEU A 146 -9.97 0.70 -6.78
C LEU A 146 -10.02 0.11 -8.20
N GLY A 147 -10.80 -0.95 -8.38
CA GLY A 147 -11.14 -1.49 -9.70
C GLY A 147 -12.51 -0.99 -10.14
N ASN A 148 -12.55 -0.06 -11.09
CA ASN A 148 -13.79 0.48 -11.64
C ASN A 148 -14.39 -0.53 -12.65
N LEU A 149 -15.60 -1.01 -12.39
CA LEU A 149 -16.22 -2.06 -13.22
C LEU A 149 -16.79 -1.54 -14.54
N GLN A 150 -17.09 -0.25 -14.64
CA GLN A 150 -17.48 0.39 -15.91
C GLN A 150 -16.27 0.57 -16.82
N GLY A 151 -15.12 0.89 -16.22
CA GLY A 151 -13.96 1.41 -16.95
C GLY A 151 -14.07 2.91 -17.17
N LEU A 152 -12.92 3.53 -17.45
CA LEU A 152 -12.76 4.96 -17.67
C LEU A 152 -12.11 5.15 -19.04
N THR A 153 -12.80 5.85 -19.91
CA THR A 153 -12.35 6.14 -21.27
C THR A 153 -11.66 7.49 -21.28
N SER A 154 -10.37 7.52 -21.66
CA SER A 154 -9.60 8.75 -21.78
C SER A 154 -9.11 8.96 -23.20
N LEU A 155 -9.13 10.21 -23.65
CA LEU A 155 -8.49 10.58 -24.92
C LEU A 155 -6.99 10.77 -24.70
N ILE A 156 -6.19 9.96 -25.39
CA ILE A 156 -4.74 10.03 -25.43
C ILE A 156 -4.37 10.90 -26.62
N GLU A 157 -3.97 12.13 -26.33
CA GLU A 157 -3.44 13.03 -27.34
C GLU A 157 -2.18 12.46 -27.98
N ARG A 158 -2.06 12.60 -29.30
CA ARG A 158 -0.91 12.12 -30.05
C ARG A 158 0.11 13.24 -30.15
N ALA A 159 1.39 12.91 -30.03
CA ALA A 159 2.46 13.85 -30.39
C ALA A 159 2.44 14.07 -31.92
N GLY A 160 1.91 15.21 -32.36
CA GLY A 160 1.74 15.60 -33.77
C GLY A 160 0.27 15.72 -34.21
N ASP A 161 0.03 16.07 -35.49
CA ASP A 161 -1.31 16.43 -36.02
C ASP A 161 -2.26 15.24 -36.25
N GLY A 162 -2.05 14.11 -35.59
CA GLY A 162 -2.90 12.92 -35.72
C GLY A 162 -4.12 12.94 -34.80
N PRO A 163 -5.20 12.20 -35.12
CA PRO A 163 -6.34 12.08 -34.22
C PRO A 163 -5.95 11.44 -32.89
N ALA A 164 -6.58 11.90 -31.80
CA ALA A 164 -6.40 11.31 -30.47
C ALA A 164 -6.86 9.84 -30.45
N HIS A 165 -6.20 9.03 -29.62
CA HIS A 165 -6.57 7.63 -29.41
C HIS A 165 -7.46 7.50 -28.18
N SER A 166 -8.51 6.68 -28.24
CA SER A 166 -9.28 6.34 -27.05
C SER A 166 -8.58 5.24 -26.27
N GLY A 167 -8.22 5.50 -25.01
CA GLY A 167 -7.69 4.52 -24.06
C GLY A 167 -8.74 4.13 -23.04
N LEU A 168 -8.82 2.85 -22.69
CA LEU A 168 -9.69 2.34 -21.63
C LEU A 168 -8.85 1.85 -20.45
N THR A 169 -9.19 2.29 -19.24
CA THR A 169 -8.59 1.78 -18.00
C THR A 169 -9.66 1.41 -16.98
N HIS A 170 -9.43 0.33 -16.24
CA HIS A 170 -10.26 -0.05 -15.07
C HIS A 170 -9.59 0.32 -13.74
N THR A 171 -8.36 0.87 -13.80
CA THR A 171 -7.66 1.37 -12.61
C THR A 171 -8.25 2.73 -12.22
N ASP A 172 -8.66 2.84 -10.96
CA ASP A 172 -9.16 4.08 -10.37
C ASP A 172 -8.63 4.20 -8.92
N GLY A 173 -8.92 5.30 -8.25
CA GLY A 173 -8.59 5.47 -6.85
C GLY A 173 -9.34 6.59 -6.15
N ALA A 174 -9.28 6.57 -4.83
CA ALA A 174 -9.82 7.61 -3.97
C ALA A 174 -8.70 8.17 -3.07
N ALA A 175 -8.77 9.46 -2.76
CA ALA A 175 -7.82 10.14 -1.89
C ALA A 175 -8.57 10.97 -0.84
N PHE A 176 -8.06 10.96 0.38
CA PHE A 176 -8.66 11.63 1.52
C PHE A 176 -7.57 12.27 2.38
N THR A 177 -7.81 13.48 2.88
CA THR A 177 -6.96 14.06 3.92
C THR A 177 -7.56 13.76 5.28
N LEU A 178 -6.81 13.05 6.12
CA LEU A 178 -7.19 12.65 7.48
C LEU A 178 -6.42 13.51 8.49
N GLY A 179 -7.12 14.21 9.37
CA GLY A 179 -6.57 15.08 10.40
C GLY A 179 -6.47 14.42 11.78
N PRO A 180 -5.63 14.98 12.68
CA PRO A 180 -5.53 14.52 14.07
C PRO A 180 -6.85 14.64 14.83
N ASP A 181 -7.62 15.69 14.56
CA ASP A 181 -8.84 16.05 15.28
C ASP A 181 -10.11 15.53 14.58
N ASP A 182 -9.95 14.74 13.52
CA ASP A 182 -11.07 14.08 12.87
C ASP A 182 -11.76 13.14 13.87
N ASP A 183 -13.06 13.34 14.02
CA ASP A 183 -13.92 12.42 14.76
C ASP A 183 -14.20 11.16 13.94
N ARG A 184 -15.00 10.25 14.51
CA ARG A 184 -15.39 9.02 13.81
C ARG A 184 -16.22 9.31 12.56
N ASP A 185 -17.06 10.32 12.57
CA ASP A 185 -18.03 10.57 11.50
C ASP A 185 -17.34 11.02 10.20
N ARG A 186 -16.18 11.69 10.30
CA ARG A 186 -15.31 11.99 9.15
C ARG A 186 -14.89 10.75 8.35
N TYR A 187 -14.81 9.58 8.99
CA TYR A 187 -14.45 8.32 8.34
C TYR A 187 -15.66 7.62 7.71
N LEU A 188 -16.88 8.03 8.05
CA LEU A 188 -18.15 7.41 7.65
C LEU A 188 -18.96 8.28 6.70
N GLN A 189 -18.58 9.55 6.53
CA GLN A 189 -19.27 10.52 5.70
C GLN A 189 -18.37 11.06 4.57
N PRO A 190 -18.97 11.43 3.41
CA PRO A 190 -20.37 11.18 3.05
C PRO A 190 -20.62 9.68 2.82
N ARG A 191 -21.85 9.21 3.04
CA ARG A 191 -22.22 7.83 2.70
C ARG A 191 -21.90 7.53 1.23
N ARG A 192 -21.29 6.38 0.96
CA ARG A 192 -20.79 5.94 -0.36
C ARG A 192 -19.63 6.76 -0.92
N GLY A 193 -19.11 7.72 -0.19
CA GLY A 193 -17.94 8.51 -0.58
C GLY A 193 -16.94 8.67 0.57
N SER A 194 -17.10 7.93 1.67
CA SER A 194 -16.25 8.06 2.85
C SER A 194 -14.94 7.25 2.71
N PRO A 195 -13.91 7.56 3.53
CA PRO A 195 -12.69 6.76 3.59
C PRO A 195 -12.95 5.26 3.85
N LEU A 196 -13.94 4.94 4.71
CA LEU A 196 -14.33 3.56 4.98
C LEU A 196 -14.99 2.91 3.78
N ASP A 197 -15.91 3.61 3.09
CA ASP A 197 -16.58 3.06 1.91
C ASP A 197 -15.57 2.71 0.81
N ALA A 198 -14.58 3.59 0.57
CA ALA A 198 -13.51 3.32 -0.38
C ALA A 198 -12.65 2.11 0.03
N ALA A 199 -12.27 2.01 1.31
CA ALA A 199 -11.51 0.86 1.80
C ALA A 199 -12.28 -0.47 1.63
N ILE A 200 -13.59 -0.48 1.94
CA ILE A 200 -14.44 -1.66 1.79
C ILE A 200 -14.65 -2.03 0.30
N ALA A 201 -14.80 -1.03 -0.58
CA ALA A 201 -14.84 -1.25 -2.02
C ALA A 201 -13.54 -1.90 -2.52
N SER A 202 -12.39 -1.39 -2.08
CA SER A 202 -11.09 -1.95 -2.40
C SER A 202 -10.93 -3.39 -1.92
N MET A 203 -11.57 -3.80 -0.82
CA MET A 203 -11.54 -5.18 -0.32
C MET A 203 -12.56 -6.13 -0.98
N SER A 204 -13.44 -5.63 -1.83
CA SER A 204 -14.57 -6.42 -2.36
C SER A 204 -14.12 -7.27 -3.56
N HIS A 205 -13.36 -8.33 -3.27
CA HIS A 205 -12.84 -9.25 -4.29
C HIS A 205 -13.99 -9.92 -5.06
N PRO A 206 -14.03 -9.84 -6.40
CA PRO A 206 -15.21 -10.18 -7.20
C PRO A 206 -15.63 -11.66 -7.11
N ALA A 207 -14.70 -12.55 -6.75
CA ALA A 207 -15.02 -13.97 -6.54
C ALA A 207 -15.77 -14.26 -5.22
N LEU A 208 -15.80 -13.32 -4.27
CA LEU A 208 -16.25 -13.59 -2.89
C LEU A 208 -17.23 -12.57 -2.34
N PHE A 209 -17.18 -11.31 -2.78
CA PHE A 209 -17.97 -10.23 -2.20
C PHE A 209 -18.71 -9.47 -3.28
N ASP A 210 -19.87 -8.92 -2.92
CA ASP A 210 -20.64 -8.04 -3.79
C ASP A 210 -19.83 -6.77 -4.15
N PRO A 211 -19.97 -6.26 -5.39
CA PRO A 211 -19.39 -4.97 -5.77
C PRO A 211 -20.00 -3.83 -4.95
N ARG A 212 -19.28 -2.70 -4.88
CA ARG A 212 -19.66 -1.54 -4.08
C ARG A 212 -19.92 -0.34 -4.98
N LEU A 213 -21.08 0.27 -4.79
CA LEU A 213 -21.42 1.53 -5.44
C LEU A 213 -20.83 2.68 -4.62
N LEU A 214 -19.97 3.49 -5.24
CA LEU A 214 -19.45 4.72 -4.64
C LEU A 214 -20.01 5.95 -5.36
N ASP A 215 -20.20 7.02 -4.58
CA ASP A 215 -20.56 8.34 -5.06
C ASP A 215 -19.28 9.12 -5.39
N ARG A 216 -19.11 9.45 -6.66
CA ARG A 216 -17.93 10.15 -7.22
C ARG A 216 -18.29 11.54 -7.74
N ARG A 217 -19.52 12.04 -7.49
CA ARG A 217 -19.92 13.41 -7.84
C ARG A 217 -18.95 14.48 -7.33
N PRO A 218 -18.42 14.40 -6.09
CA PRO A 218 -17.42 15.37 -5.63
C PRO A 218 -16.12 15.40 -6.46
N ASP A 219 -15.82 14.29 -7.15
CA ASP A 219 -14.57 14.10 -7.90
C ASP A 219 -14.72 14.36 -9.40
N GLU A 220 -15.91 14.68 -9.90
CA GLU A 220 -16.22 14.84 -11.33
C GLU A 220 -15.23 15.75 -12.06
N GLN A 221 -14.90 16.90 -11.46
CA GLN A 221 -13.95 17.84 -12.06
C GLN A 221 -12.55 17.22 -12.18
N SER A 222 -12.15 16.37 -11.23
CA SER A 222 -10.87 15.66 -11.28
C SER A 222 -10.84 14.68 -12.46
N TYR A 223 -11.90 13.86 -12.62
CA TYR A 223 -12.03 12.95 -13.76
C TYR A 223 -11.97 13.67 -15.10
N ARG A 224 -12.72 14.78 -15.24
CA ARG A 224 -12.71 15.59 -16.46
C ARG A 224 -11.34 16.20 -16.76
N ARG A 225 -10.63 16.71 -15.75
CA ARG A 225 -9.25 17.20 -15.90
C ARG A 225 -8.27 16.10 -16.30
N SER A 226 -8.52 14.86 -15.89
CA SER A 226 -7.76 13.68 -16.34
C SER A 226 -8.17 13.17 -17.73
N GLY A 227 -9.04 13.89 -18.44
CA GLY A 227 -9.45 13.55 -19.80
C GLY A 227 -10.45 12.40 -19.88
N VAL A 228 -11.10 12.03 -18.77
CA VAL A 228 -12.16 11.01 -18.77
C VAL A 228 -13.39 11.55 -19.48
N ALA A 229 -13.79 10.89 -20.55
CA ALA A 229 -14.86 11.30 -21.44
C ALA A 229 -16.24 10.76 -21.03
N ASP A 230 -16.29 9.66 -20.29
CA ASP A 230 -17.48 8.85 -20.02
C ASP A 230 -17.92 8.90 -18.54
N PHE A 231 -17.75 10.04 -17.88
CA PHE A 231 -18.25 10.23 -16.52
C PHE A 231 -19.79 10.17 -16.48
N PRO A 232 -20.39 9.28 -15.67
CA PRO A 232 -21.83 9.04 -15.69
C PRO A 232 -22.61 10.21 -15.10
N GLU A 233 -23.78 10.52 -15.67
CA GLU A 233 -24.67 11.59 -15.17
C GLU A 233 -25.11 11.37 -13.71
N SER A 234 -25.24 10.11 -13.29
CA SER A 234 -25.55 9.77 -11.90
C SER A 234 -24.40 10.13 -10.95
N GLY A 235 -23.17 10.25 -11.46
CA GLY A 235 -21.92 10.39 -10.73
C GLY A 235 -21.58 9.22 -9.82
N HIS A 236 -22.18 8.05 -10.05
CA HIS A 236 -21.89 6.84 -9.28
C HIS A 236 -21.20 5.79 -10.16
N PHE A 237 -20.25 5.06 -9.57
CA PHE A 237 -19.59 3.94 -10.22
C PHE A 237 -19.65 2.69 -9.33
N TRP A 238 -19.70 1.53 -9.98
CA TRP A 238 -19.54 0.24 -9.32
C TRP A 238 -18.07 -0.14 -9.27
N TYR A 239 -17.63 -0.58 -8.10
CA TYR A 239 -16.24 -0.95 -7.83
C TYR A 239 -16.15 -2.37 -7.28
N ALA A 240 -15.02 -3.00 -7.57
CA ALA A 240 -14.54 -4.20 -6.91
C ALA A 240 -13.09 -4.00 -6.47
N ASP A 241 -12.50 -5.06 -5.89
CA ASP A 241 -11.10 -5.06 -5.50
C ASP A 241 -10.18 -4.73 -6.69
N GLY A 242 -9.41 -3.65 -6.54
CA GLY A 242 -8.46 -3.19 -7.53
C GLY A 242 -7.15 -3.97 -7.54
N GLY A 243 -6.87 -4.85 -6.58
CA GLY A 243 -5.55 -5.46 -6.36
C GLY A 243 -4.99 -6.31 -7.50
N ALA A 244 -5.81 -6.72 -8.47
CA ALA A 244 -5.34 -7.37 -9.70
C ALA A 244 -5.14 -6.40 -10.89
N LEU A 245 -5.76 -5.22 -10.82
CA LEU A 245 -5.83 -4.24 -11.92
C LEU A 245 -5.04 -2.96 -11.65
N VAL A 246 -4.87 -2.57 -10.39
CA VAL A 246 -4.18 -1.34 -9.99
C VAL A 246 -2.69 -1.53 -10.22
N ARG A 247 -2.20 -0.89 -11.28
CA ARG A 247 -0.82 -1.01 -11.77
C ARG A 247 0.21 -0.14 -11.02
N ARG A 248 -0.24 0.73 -10.09
CA ARG A 248 0.62 1.72 -9.41
C ARG A 248 0.19 2.07 -7.98
N PRO A 249 0.18 1.12 -7.03
CA PRO A 249 -0.10 1.44 -5.64
C PRO A 249 0.95 2.40 -5.03
N LEU A 250 2.22 2.34 -5.44
CA LEU A 250 3.26 3.26 -4.99
C LEU A 250 3.09 4.63 -5.66
N GLY A 251 2.68 4.65 -6.93
CA GLY A 251 2.43 5.90 -7.66
C GLY A 251 1.47 6.86 -6.94
N ALA A 252 0.41 6.33 -6.32
CA ALA A 252 -0.56 7.12 -5.56
C ALA A 252 0.05 7.78 -4.32
N THR A 253 0.78 7.01 -3.51
CA THR A 253 1.42 7.51 -2.28
C THR A 253 2.64 8.40 -2.60
N LEU A 254 3.34 8.16 -3.71
CA LEU A 254 4.36 9.06 -4.26
C LEU A 254 3.77 10.41 -4.65
N GLY A 255 2.62 10.42 -5.33
CA GLY A 255 1.91 11.64 -5.68
C GLY A 255 1.47 12.43 -4.44
N ALA A 256 0.92 11.74 -3.45
CA ALA A 256 0.53 12.31 -2.17
C ALA A 256 1.71 12.90 -1.40
N ALA A 257 2.80 12.15 -1.32
CA ALA A 257 4.04 12.59 -0.68
C ALA A 257 4.61 13.87 -1.34
N ARG A 258 4.59 13.94 -2.67
CA ARG A 258 5.05 15.12 -3.41
C ARG A 258 4.20 16.36 -3.15
N ARG A 259 2.87 16.22 -3.05
CA ARG A 259 2.00 17.34 -2.67
C ARG A 259 2.34 17.84 -1.27
N ALA A 260 2.51 16.91 -0.32
CA ALA A 260 2.92 17.24 1.04
C ALA A 260 4.32 17.88 1.13
N ASP A 261 5.22 17.61 0.19
CA ASP A 261 6.51 18.31 0.06
C ASP A 261 6.34 19.73 -0.49
N GLN A 262 5.52 19.90 -1.54
CA GLN A 262 5.23 21.21 -2.13
C GLN A 262 4.62 22.16 -1.10
N GLU A 263 3.64 21.69 -0.32
CA GLU A 263 3.01 22.49 0.74
C GLU A 263 3.99 22.83 1.88
N ALA A 264 4.81 21.87 2.31
CA ALA A 264 5.69 22.07 3.45
C ALA A 264 6.88 22.97 3.15
N TRP A 265 7.42 22.91 1.92
CA TRP A 265 8.68 23.56 1.58
C TRP A 265 8.50 24.75 0.62
N GLY A 266 7.29 24.99 0.09
CA GLY A 266 7.04 26.07 -0.88
C GLY A 266 7.84 25.91 -2.17
N VAL A 267 8.32 24.68 -2.44
CA VAL A 267 9.23 24.34 -3.52
C VAL A 267 8.43 24.20 -4.82
N PRO A 268 8.69 25.01 -5.87
CA PRO A 268 8.01 24.90 -7.15
C PRO A 268 8.16 23.50 -7.75
N PRO A 269 7.15 23.00 -8.49
CA PRO A 269 7.24 21.70 -9.14
C PRO A 269 8.52 21.56 -9.95
N GLY A 270 9.35 20.59 -9.56
CA GLY A 270 10.52 20.20 -10.32
C GLY A 270 11.82 20.95 -10.06
N THR A 271 11.84 21.83 -9.06
CA THR A 271 13.10 22.23 -8.46
C THR A 271 13.67 21.03 -7.69
N ALA A 272 14.88 20.60 -8.06
CA ALA A 272 15.60 19.63 -7.25
C ALA A 272 15.73 20.24 -5.85
N ALA A 273 15.34 19.50 -4.81
CA ALA A 273 15.68 19.88 -3.46
C ALA A 273 17.18 20.23 -3.45
N ALA A 274 17.52 21.44 -3.03
CA ALA A 274 18.90 21.89 -2.94
C ALA A 274 19.74 20.78 -2.27
N GLU A 275 20.92 20.51 -2.82
CA GLU A 275 21.78 19.39 -2.45
C GLU A 275 21.80 19.14 -0.93
N GLY A 276 21.27 17.98 -0.55
CA GLY A 276 21.06 17.59 0.85
C GLY A 276 19.96 16.55 0.99
N GLU A 277 20.29 15.29 0.64
CA GLU A 277 19.66 13.99 0.91
C GLU A 277 18.11 13.87 0.99
N PRO A 278 17.51 12.82 0.38
CA PRO A 278 16.07 12.59 0.46
C PRO A 278 15.64 12.33 1.91
N ARG A 279 15.05 13.33 2.56
CA ARG A 279 14.41 13.21 3.88
C ARG A 279 13.09 12.45 3.84
N ARG A 280 12.89 11.62 2.81
CA ARG A 280 11.65 10.91 2.53
C ARG A 280 11.91 9.43 2.32
N LEU A 281 11.24 8.61 3.12
CA LEU A 281 11.26 7.16 3.03
C LEU A 281 9.96 6.66 2.43
N HIS A 282 10.03 6.01 1.26
CA HIS A 282 8.89 5.30 0.71
C HIS A 282 8.91 3.87 1.21
N VAL A 283 8.01 3.54 2.14
CA VAL A 283 7.97 2.23 2.78
C VAL A 283 6.88 1.39 2.14
N LEU A 284 7.25 0.24 1.59
CA LEU A 284 6.33 -0.77 1.07
C LEU A 284 6.24 -1.93 2.06
N VAL A 285 5.05 -2.21 2.56
CA VAL A 285 4.76 -3.44 3.31
C VAL A 285 4.22 -4.48 2.33
N HIS A 286 4.98 -5.54 2.11
CA HIS A 286 4.60 -6.58 1.15
C HIS A 286 5.02 -7.99 1.62
N PRO A 287 4.07 -8.95 1.73
CA PRO A 287 4.40 -10.31 2.14
C PRO A 287 5.21 -11.10 1.10
N HIS A 288 5.17 -10.77 -0.20
CA HIS A 288 5.83 -11.56 -1.25
C HIS A 288 7.04 -10.85 -1.85
N THR A 289 8.25 -11.19 -1.38
CA THR A 289 9.48 -10.64 -2.01
C THR A 289 10.40 -11.69 -2.62
N ALA A 290 9.96 -12.96 -2.69
CA ALA A 290 10.82 -14.05 -3.10
C ALA A 290 10.99 -14.19 -4.62
N PRO A 291 12.13 -14.72 -5.09
CA PRO A 291 12.26 -15.24 -6.43
C PRO A 291 11.18 -16.32 -6.71
N PRO A 292 10.85 -16.60 -7.98
CA PRO A 292 9.94 -17.68 -8.31
C PRO A 292 10.41 -18.96 -7.62
N GLY A 293 9.52 -19.59 -6.86
CA GLY A 293 9.86 -20.85 -6.18
C GLY A 293 10.21 -21.93 -7.20
N ASP A 294 11.17 -22.77 -6.85
CA ASP A 294 11.74 -23.85 -7.67
C ASP A 294 10.80 -25.06 -7.84
N ASP A 295 9.50 -24.79 -7.85
CA ASP A 295 8.45 -25.77 -8.02
C ASP A 295 8.42 -26.12 -9.51
N GLY A 296 9.20 -27.13 -9.91
CA GLY A 296 9.33 -27.61 -11.29
C GLY A 296 8.00 -27.93 -11.98
N ARG A 297 6.87 -27.94 -11.27
CA ARG A 297 5.50 -28.10 -11.80
C ARG A 297 5.11 -27.15 -12.94
N TRP A 298 5.79 -26.01 -13.09
CA TRP A 298 5.51 -25.05 -14.16
C TRP A 298 6.50 -25.14 -15.33
N THR A 299 7.57 -25.92 -15.19
CA THR A 299 8.67 -26.05 -16.15
C THR A 299 8.89 -27.50 -16.59
N ASP A 300 8.29 -28.47 -15.90
CA ASP A 300 8.34 -29.90 -16.22
C ASP A 300 7.45 -30.20 -17.44
N PRO A 301 8.05 -30.57 -18.59
CA PRO A 301 7.30 -30.84 -19.82
C PRO A 301 6.38 -32.06 -19.69
N ASP A 302 6.67 -32.98 -18.76
CA ASP A 302 5.92 -34.20 -18.54
C ASP A 302 4.75 -34.00 -17.57
N ARG A 303 4.67 -32.83 -16.92
CA ARG A 303 3.60 -32.47 -15.98
C ARG A 303 2.78 -31.28 -16.47
N ARG A 304 1.74 -31.56 -17.25
CA ARG A 304 0.77 -30.53 -17.66
C ARG A 304 -0.02 -29.99 -16.45
N PRO A 305 0.01 -28.67 -16.16
CA PRO A 305 -0.81 -28.10 -15.10
C PRO A 305 -2.30 -28.18 -15.45
N SER A 306 -3.15 -28.32 -14.45
CA SER A 306 -4.60 -28.27 -14.65
C SER A 306 -5.07 -26.86 -15.02
N TRP A 307 -6.15 -26.74 -15.80
CA TRP A 307 -6.71 -25.44 -16.19
C TRP A 307 -7.00 -24.53 -14.99
N ALA A 308 -7.56 -25.10 -13.91
CA ALA A 308 -7.85 -24.36 -12.70
C ALA A 308 -6.57 -23.87 -11.99
N ALA A 309 -5.52 -24.70 -11.96
CA ALA A 309 -4.23 -24.30 -11.40
C ALA A 309 -3.60 -23.17 -12.23
N THR A 310 -3.69 -23.24 -13.56
CA THR A 310 -3.20 -22.18 -14.46
C THR A 310 -3.96 -20.87 -14.24
N LEU A 311 -5.29 -20.89 -14.17
CA LEU A 311 -6.10 -19.69 -13.92
C LEU A 311 -5.73 -19.02 -12.60
N VAL A 312 -5.63 -19.82 -11.53
CA VAL A 312 -5.19 -19.36 -10.22
C VAL A 312 -3.79 -18.74 -10.28
N ARG A 313 -2.84 -19.40 -10.96
CA ARG A 313 -1.48 -18.88 -11.12
C ARG A 313 -1.46 -17.56 -11.88
N MET A 314 -2.26 -17.41 -12.93
CA MET A 314 -2.35 -16.16 -13.69
C MET A 314 -2.85 -15.00 -12.82
N VAL A 315 -3.91 -15.21 -12.03
CA VAL A 315 -4.43 -14.17 -11.12
C VAL A 315 -3.37 -13.74 -10.11
N THR A 316 -2.67 -14.70 -9.48
CA THR A 316 -1.57 -14.40 -8.55
C THR A 316 -0.42 -13.67 -9.24
N ALA A 317 -0.05 -14.09 -10.45
CA ALA A 317 1.03 -13.47 -11.22
C ALA A 317 0.72 -12.02 -11.57
N LEU A 318 -0.50 -11.71 -12.04
CA LEU A 318 -0.91 -10.35 -12.38
C LEU A 318 -0.77 -9.38 -11.20
N SER A 319 -1.21 -9.78 -10.00
CA SER A 319 -1.08 -8.93 -8.81
C SER A 319 0.37 -8.70 -8.39
N VAL A 320 1.23 -9.72 -8.49
CA VAL A 320 2.65 -9.60 -8.12
C VAL A 320 3.41 -8.78 -9.15
N GLU A 321 3.21 -9.06 -10.44
CA GLU A 321 3.87 -8.37 -11.55
C GLU A 321 3.59 -6.86 -11.52
N SER A 322 2.35 -6.46 -11.26
CA SER A 322 1.95 -5.05 -11.13
C SER A 322 2.83 -4.27 -10.13
N LEU A 323 3.02 -4.81 -8.92
CA LEU A 323 3.79 -4.15 -7.87
C LEU A 323 5.28 -4.07 -8.21
N TYR A 324 5.85 -5.15 -8.74
CA TYR A 324 7.26 -5.16 -9.14
C TYR A 324 7.54 -4.28 -10.36
N ALA A 325 6.60 -4.17 -11.29
CA ALA A 325 6.70 -3.24 -12.40
C ALA A 325 6.73 -1.79 -11.91
N ASP A 326 5.97 -1.45 -10.86
CA ASP A 326 5.99 -0.12 -10.24
C ASP A 326 7.35 0.16 -9.57
N LEU A 327 7.85 -0.78 -8.75
CA LEU A 327 9.18 -0.68 -8.13
C LEU A 327 10.30 -0.55 -9.17
N ARG A 328 10.27 -1.39 -10.21
CA ARG A 328 11.24 -1.35 -11.31
C ARG A 328 11.18 -0.01 -12.04
N GLY A 329 9.97 0.50 -12.30
CA GLY A 329 9.79 1.81 -12.92
C GLY A 329 10.39 2.95 -12.09
N ILE A 330 10.27 2.89 -10.76
CA ILE A 330 10.91 3.85 -9.84
C ILE A 330 12.43 3.75 -9.95
N GLU A 331 13.00 2.55 -9.88
CA GLU A 331 14.46 2.37 -9.94
C GLU A 331 15.05 2.70 -11.31
N ASP A 332 14.32 2.45 -12.40
CA ASP A 332 14.72 2.86 -13.75
C ASP A 332 14.79 4.38 -13.87
N VAL A 333 13.82 5.11 -13.28
CA VAL A 333 13.84 6.58 -13.20
C VAL A 333 14.98 7.06 -12.31
N ASN A 334 15.20 6.45 -11.15
CA ASN A 334 16.33 6.78 -10.25
C ASN A 334 17.68 6.61 -10.96
N ALA A 335 17.87 5.49 -11.66
CA ALA A 335 19.09 5.19 -12.42
C ALA A 335 19.25 6.14 -13.61
N ARG A 336 18.15 6.58 -14.23
CA ARG A 336 18.19 7.60 -15.28
C ARG A 336 18.61 8.96 -14.72
N LEU A 337 18.06 9.37 -13.59
CA LEU A 337 18.44 10.62 -12.91
C LEU A 337 19.93 10.63 -12.58
N ARG A 338 20.45 9.58 -11.94
CA ARG A 338 21.89 9.46 -11.62
C ARG A 338 22.78 9.59 -12.86
N ARG A 339 22.48 8.85 -13.93
CA ARG A 339 23.24 8.91 -15.18
C ARG A 339 23.22 10.30 -15.83
N LEU A 340 22.08 10.99 -15.80
CA LEU A 340 21.98 12.35 -16.35
C LEU A 340 22.74 13.36 -15.49
N ASP A 341 22.76 13.20 -14.17
CA ASP A 341 23.52 14.05 -13.26
C ASP A 341 25.05 13.84 -13.41
N GLU A 342 25.49 12.59 -13.54
CA GLU A 342 26.89 12.23 -13.84
C GLU A 342 27.34 12.78 -15.20
N LEU A 343 26.49 12.66 -16.22
CA LEU A 343 26.74 13.22 -17.54
C LEU A 343 26.81 14.75 -17.51
N ALA A 344 25.88 15.40 -16.79
CA ALA A 344 25.90 16.85 -16.62
C ALA A 344 27.20 17.31 -15.95
N GLY A 345 27.62 16.66 -14.87
CA GLY A 345 28.87 16.98 -14.18
C GLY A 345 30.10 16.83 -15.08
N THR A 346 30.15 15.75 -15.86
CA THR A 346 31.26 15.46 -16.79
C THR A 346 31.32 16.46 -17.95
N LEU A 347 30.18 16.75 -18.57
CA LEU A 347 30.11 17.69 -19.70
C LEU A 347 30.35 19.13 -19.26
N ALA A 348 29.84 19.56 -18.10
CA ALA A 348 30.00 20.92 -17.61
C ALA A 348 31.48 21.31 -17.46
N ALA A 349 32.35 20.37 -17.07
CA ALA A 349 33.79 20.58 -16.97
C ALA A 349 34.48 20.87 -18.33
N HIS A 350 33.80 20.63 -19.45
CA HIS A 350 34.32 20.80 -20.81
C HIS A 350 33.60 21.90 -21.61
N LEU A 351 32.62 22.57 -21.03
CA LEU A 351 31.87 23.63 -21.70
C LEU A 351 32.61 24.98 -21.61
N GLY A 352 32.67 25.70 -22.73
CA GLY A 352 33.31 27.02 -22.81
C GLY A 352 32.45 28.16 -22.24
N ALA A 353 33.05 29.35 -22.10
CA ALA A 353 32.47 30.52 -21.41
C ALA A 353 31.11 31.04 -21.94
N GLY A 354 30.63 30.58 -23.11
CA GLY A 354 29.33 30.95 -23.68
C GLY A 354 28.25 29.85 -23.61
N ALA A 355 28.58 28.66 -23.10
CA ALA A 355 27.67 27.52 -23.12
C ALA A 355 26.46 27.70 -22.19
N GLU A 356 26.66 28.34 -21.04
CA GLU A 356 25.62 28.62 -20.06
C GLU A 356 24.47 29.43 -20.65
N GLU A 357 24.79 30.53 -21.33
CA GLU A 357 23.80 31.41 -21.94
C GLU A 357 23.09 30.72 -23.12
N ALA A 358 23.80 29.93 -23.91
CA ALA A 358 23.21 29.14 -24.98
C ALA A 358 22.22 28.09 -24.44
N LEU A 359 22.57 27.40 -23.35
CA LEU A 359 21.69 26.42 -22.70
C LEU A 359 20.46 27.09 -22.09
N ARG A 360 20.60 28.22 -21.38
CA ARG A 360 19.45 28.98 -20.86
C ARG A 360 18.50 29.40 -21.98
N ARG A 361 19.05 29.89 -23.09
CA ARG A 361 18.25 30.29 -24.27
C ARG A 361 17.51 29.10 -24.88
N ALA A 362 18.14 27.92 -24.94
CA ALA A 362 17.52 26.71 -25.48
C ALA A 362 16.37 26.19 -24.60
N LEU A 363 16.46 26.36 -23.28
CA LEU A 363 15.42 25.98 -22.33
C LEU A 363 14.32 27.04 -22.15
N GLY A 364 14.56 28.27 -22.60
CA GLY A 364 13.71 29.41 -22.23
C GLY A 364 13.72 29.66 -20.71
N ASP A 365 14.82 29.31 -20.04
CA ASP A 365 14.92 29.23 -18.59
C ASP A 365 15.75 30.39 -18.04
N GLU A 366 15.14 31.23 -17.20
CA GLU A 366 15.80 32.35 -16.52
C GLU A 366 16.30 31.99 -15.12
N ALA A 367 16.09 30.75 -14.64
CA ALA A 367 16.44 30.45 -13.26
C ALA A 367 17.97 30.44 -13.06
N PRO A 368 18.44 31.06 -11.94
CA PRO A 368 19.84 31.15 -11.61
C PRO A 368 20.45 29.76 -11.38
N GLY A 369 21.75 29.64 -11.62
CA GLY A 369 22.50 28.38 -11.48
C GLY A 369 23.74 28.41 -12.36
N ASP A 370 24.76 27.64 -12.01
CA ASP A 370 25.97 27.55 -12.83
C ASP A 370 25.74 26.74 -14.12
N THR A 371 26.77 26.66 -14.96
CA THR A 371 26.70 25.88 -16.22
C THR A 371 26.32 24.41 -15.99
N ALA A 372 26.74 23.80 -14.88
CA ALA A 372 26.41 22.42 -14.55
C ALA A 372 24.93 22.27 -14.16
N ASP A 373 24.37 23.22 -13.41
CA ASP A 373 22.96 23.26 -13.03
C ASP A 373 22.04 23.45 -14.24
N VAL A 374 22.38 24.37 -15.13
CA VAL A 374 21.61 24.61 -16.37
C VAL A 374 21.69 23.37 -17.27
N LEU A 375 22.87 22.77 -17.44
CA LEU A 375 23.03 21.55 -18.24
C LEU A 375 22.27 20.37 -17.64
N ARG A 376 22.31 20.20 -16.31
CA ARG A 376 21.56 19.15 -15.60
C ARG A 376 20.06 19.29 -15.87
N ARG A 377 19.52 20.52 -15.81
CA ARG A 377 18.11 20.80 -16.15
C ARG A 377 17.80 20.43 -17.59
N ALA A 378 18.63 20.87 -18.54
CA ALA A 378 18.45 20.56 -19.97
C ALA A 378 18.43 19.05 -20.24
N LEU A 379 19.39 18.33 -19.67
CA LEU A 379 19.49 16.88 -19.83
C LEU A 379 18.31 16.15 -19.18
N ARG A 380 17.82 16.62 -18.04
CA ARG A 380 16.64 16.06 -17.39
C ARG A 380 15.36 16.33 -18.20
N GLU A 381 15.21 17.50 -18.80
CA GLU A 381 14.09 17.82 -19.69
C GLU A 381 14.10 16.99 -20.97
N ALA A 382 15.23 16.93 -21.68
CA ALA A 382 15.41 16.04 -22.83
C ALA A 382 15.21 14.55 -22.45
N GLY A 383 15.56 14.20 -21.21
CA GLY A 383 15.36 12.87 -20.64
C GLY A 383 13.92 12.58 -20.19
N ASN A 384 12.97 13.50 -20.33
CA ASN A 384 11.60 13.38 -19.80
C ASN A 384 11.57 12.98 -18.30
N VAL A 385 12.54 13.51 -17.54
CA VAL A 385 12.64 13.38 -16.08
C VAL A 385 12.78 14.74 -15.42
N ALA A 386 12.51 15.82 -16.15
CA ALA A 386 12.36 17.16 -15.58
C ALA A 386 11.35 17.11 -14.43
N GLY A 387 11.78 17.71 -13.32
CA GLY A 387 11.06 17.73 -12.06
C GLY A 387 10.83 16.42 -11.34
N ARG A 388 11.46 15.32 -11.79
CA ARG A 388 11.57 14.09 -11.01
C ARG A 388 12.71 14.22 -10.01
N VAL A 389 12.53 13.62 -8.84
CA VAL A 389 13.55 13.50 -7.80
C VAL A 389 13.80 12.02 -7.51
N PRO A 390 15.03 11.64 -7.10
CA PRO A 390 15.30 10.28 -6.67
C PRO A 390 14.40 9.89 -5.49
N VAL A 391 13.94 8.64 -5.51
CA VAL A 391 13.03 8.08 -4.51
C VAL A 391 13.71 6.93 -3.80
N ALA A 392 13.94 7.05 -2.50
CA ALA A 392 14.41 5.93 -1.68
C ALA A 392 13.22 5.02 -1.32
N THR A 393 13.27 3.77 -1.79
CA THR A 393 12.22 2.79 -1.53
C THR A 393 12.73 1.69 -0.61
N GLU A 394 12.04 1.50 0.51
CA GLU A 394 12.30 0.45 1.48
C GLU A 394 11.16 -0.56 1.49
N VAL A 395 11.50 -1.85 1.66
CA VAL A 395 10.50 -2.93 1.70
C VAL A 395 10.58 -3.69 3.02
N ILE A 396 9.43 -3.77 3.71
CA ILE A 396 9.23 -4.64 4.87
C ILE A 396 8.64 -5.96 4.38
N SER A 397 9.47 -7.00 4.38
CA SER A 397 9.11 -8.32 3.87
C SER A 397 9.71 -9.47 4.68
N PRO A 398 9.15 -10.70 4.60
CA PRO A 398 9.71 -11.87 5.25
C PRO A 398 11.10 -12.25 4.72
N LEU A 399 11.46 -11.83 3.49
CA LEU A 399 12.77 -12.13 2.90
C LEU A 399 13.91 -11.58 3.76
N ARG A 400 13.71 -10.45 4.45
CA ARG A 400 14.73 -9.90 5.34
C ARG A 400 15.06 -10.83 6.51
N LEU A 401 14.09 -11.59 7.00
CA LEU A 401 14.32 -12.61 8.04
C LEU A 401 15.22 -13.74 7.51
N LEU A 402 15.04 -14.14 6.25
CA LEU A 402 15.84 -15.17 5.60
C LEU A 402 17.27 -14.68 5.26
N GLN A 403 17.47 -13.38 5.10
CA GLN A 403 18.77 -12.76 4.79
C GLN A 403 19.62 -12.45 6.02
N GLN A 404 19.06 -12.52 7.23
CA GLN A 404 19.83 -12.29 8.46
C GLN A 404 20.88 -13.40 8.64
N PRO A 405 22.16 -13.07 8.88
CA PRO A 405 23.17 -14.06 9.22
C PRO A 405 22.78 -14.68 10.58
N SER A 406 22.25 -15.91 10.56
CA SER A 406 21.87 -16.60 11.79
C SER A 406 23.13 -17.00 12.56
N GLY A 407 23.23 -16.53 13.80
CA GLY A 407 24.41 -16.71 14.66
C GLY A 407 24.67 -18.16 15.08
N ASP A 408 23.68 -19.04 15.03
CA ASP A 408 23.85 -20.46 15.31
C ASP A 408 22.86 -21.30 14.49
N ALA A 409 23.36 -22.38 13.88
CA ALA A 409 22.63 -23.36 13.06
C ALA A 409 21.87 -22.78 11.86
N ARG A 410 22.60 -22.57 10.76
CA ARG A 410 22.01 -22.44 9.42
C ARG A 410 21.13 -23.69 9.18
N PRO A 411 19.80 -23.60 8.97
CA PRO A 411 19.17 -24.61 8.12
C PRO A 411 19.93 -24.60 6.78
N PRO A 412 20.19 -25.75 6.15
CA PRO A 412 21.01 -25.81 4.94
C PRO A 412 20.55 -24.75 3.94
N ALA A 413 21.49 -23.93 3.48
CA ALA A 413 21.21 -22.81 2.58
C ALA A 413 20.43 -23.33 1.37
N GLY A 414 19.19 -22.86 1.19
CA GLY A 414 18.37 -23.16 0.02
C GLY A 414 17.02 -23.86 0.24
N GLN A 415 16.55 -24.10 1.48
CA GLN A 415 15.28 -24.84 1.69
C GLN A 415 14.06 -24.00 2.11
N GLU A 416 14.18 -22.97 2.96
CA GLU A 416 13.02 -22.13 3.32
C GLU A 416 12.86 -20.96 2.36
N GLN A 417 11.71 -20.89 1.69
CA GLN A 417 11.30 -19.77 0.85
C GLN A 417 10.26 -18.90 1.58
N VAL A 418 10.04 -17.67 1.12
CA VAL A 418 9.02 -16.77 1.72
C VAL A 418 7.62 -17.41 1.82
N PRO A 419 7.12 -18.16 0.81
CA PRO A 419 5.84 -18.86 0.92
C PRO A 419 5.81 -19.86 2.08
N ASP A 420 6.95 -20.46 2.44
CA ASP A 420 7.05 -21.39 3.56
C ASP A 420 6.88 -20.70 4.91
N LEU A 421 6.96 -19.37 4.99
CA LEU A 421 6.77 -18.62 6.24
C LEU A 421 5.32 -18.17 6.43
N LEU A 422 4.55 -18.03 5.35
CA LEU A 422 3.20 -17.46 5.34
C LEU A 422 2.14 -18.55 5.55
N ALA A 423 1.46 -18.51 6.69
CA ALA A 423 0.43 -19.48 7.06
C ALA A 423 -0.88 -19.28 6.29
N GLY A 424 -1.17 -18.06 5.83
CA GLY A 424 -2.40 -17.73 5.10
C GLY A 424 -2.30 -17.87 3.58
N GLU A 425 -1.15 -18.25 3.03
CA GLU A 425 -0.86 -18.22 1.59
C GLU A 425 -1.68 -19.21 0.76
N PHE A 426 -2.02 -20.37 1.33
CA PHE A 426 -2.76 -21.40 0.62
C PHE A 426 -4.16 -20.92 0.18
N LEU A 427 -4.74 -21.57 -0.83
CA LEU A 427 -5.99 -21.13 -1.50
C LEU A 427 -5.93 -19.68 -2.00
N VAL A 428 -4.88 -19.32 -2.74
CA VAL A 428 -4.77 -17.99 -3.38
C VAL A 428 -4.81 -16.86 -2.34
N ARG A 429 -4.08 -17.01 -1.22
CA ARG A 429 -4.01 -16.05 -0.10
C ARG A 429 -5.29 -15.92 0.73
N PHE A 430 -6.26 -16.84 0.59
CA PHE A 430 -7.49 -16.87 1.41
C PHE A 430 -7.41 -17.86 2.58
N GLY A 431 -6.37 -18.68 2.65
CA GLY A 431 -6.21 -19.72 3.67
C GLY A 431 -6.29 -19.22 5.10
N GLY A 432 -5.80 -17.99 5.34
CA GLY A 432 -5.87 -17.34 6.65
C GLY A 432 -7.30 -17.19 7.18
N PHE A 433 -8.32 -17.03 6.32
CA PHE A 433 -9.71 -16.94 6.78
C PHE A 433 -10.23 -18.26 7.40
N GLY A 434 -9.56 -19.39 7.11
CA GLY A 434 -9.86 -20.71 7.66
C GLY A 434 -9.53 -20.88 9.14
N GLY A 435 -8.66 -20.04 9.71
CA GLY A 435 -8.23 -20.21 11.10
C GLY A 435 -7.61 -18.97 11.72
N ARG A 436 -7.99 -18.65 12.97
CA ARG A 436 -7.38 -17.56 13.75
C ARG A 436 -5.88 -17.77 13.93
N ALA A 437 -5.44 -19.01 14.08
CA ALA A 437 -4.02 -19.33 14.30
C ALA A 437 -3.16 -18.99 13.08
N PHE A 438 -3.65 -19.18 11.85
CA PHE A 438 -2.93 -18.80 10.64
C PHE A 438 -2.75 -17.28 10.56
N ARG A 439 -3.83 -16.51 10.73
CA ARG A 439 -3.76 -15.04 10.76
C ARG A 439 -2.89 -14.53 11.89
N HIS A 440 -2.92 -15.20 13.04
CA HIS A 440 -2.05 -14.82 14.15
C HIS A 440 -0.56 -15.07 13.83
N SER A 441 -0.24 -16.21 13.21
CA SER A 441 1.11 -16.51 12.72
C SER A 441 1.60 -15.46 11.73
N ASP A 442 0.77 -15.10 10.74
CA ASP A 442 1.12 -14.09 9.73
C ASP A 442 1.31 -12.70 10.37
N PHE A 443 0.44 -12.32 11.32
CA PHE A 443 0.58 -11.06 12.06
C PHE A 443 1.90 -10.99 12.83
N VAL A 444 2.29 -12.06 13.52
CA VAL A 444 3.58 -12.13 14.22
C VAL A 444 4.74 -12.10 13.23
N LEU A 445 4.64 -12.76 12.08
CA LEU A 445 5.65 -12.69 11.03
C LEU A 445 5.84 -11.27 10.50
N GLY A 446 4.76 -10.53 10.29
CA GLY A 446 4.80 -9.11 9.91
C GLY A 446 5.51 -8.25 10.94
N TRP A 447 5.16 -8.42 12.21
CA TRP A 447 5.82 -7.74 13.33
C TRP A 447 7.33 -8.00 13.38
N ARG A 448 7.74 -9.27 13.24
CA ARG A 448 9.16 -9.66 13.23
C ARG A 448 9.92 -9.13 12.02
N SER A 449 9.28 -9.13 10.85
CA SER A 449 9.88 -8.58 9.63
C SER A 449 10.16 -7.09 9.79
N LEU A 450 9.27 -6.36 10.47
CA LEU A 450 9.51 -4.97 10.85
C LEU A 450 10.67 -4.86 11.85
N GLN A 451 10.74 -5.68 12.90
CA GLN A 451 11.83 -5.60 13.90
C GLN A 451 13.21 -5.69 13.26
N VAL A 452 13.37 -6.55 12.24
CA VAL A 452 14.62 -6.66 11.47
C VAL A 452 14.86 -5.43 10.59
N TRP A 453 13.82 -4.87 10.00
CA TRP A 453 13.90 -3.71 9.11
C TRP A 453 14.20 -2.40 9.84
N LEU A 454 13.55 -2.19 10.99
CA LEU A 454 13.42 -0.89 11.66
C LEU A 454 14.77 -0.22 12.01
N PRO A 455 15.75 -0.90 12.64
CA PRO A 455 16.99 -0.23 13.06
C PRO A 455 17.80 0.28 11.88
N GLY A 456 17.91 -0.53 10.80
CA GLY A 456 18.66 -0.18 9.60
C GLY A 456 18.00 0.98 8.84
N ALA A 457 16.68 0.91 8.67
CA ALA A 457 15.95 1.93 7.92
C ALA A 457 15.94 3.28 8.63
N LEU A 458 15.74 3.33 9.95
CA LEU A 458 15.73 4.60 10.69
C LEU A 458 17.13 5.24 10.71
N ARG A 459 18.21 4.45 10.87
CA ARG A 459 19.59 4.97 10.77
C ARG A 459 19.89 5.48 9.37
N GLY A 460 19.52 4.71 8.35
CA GLY A 460 19.71 5.10 6.94
C GLY A 460 18.95 6.37 6.58
N ALA A 461 17.83 6.64 7.25
CA ALA A 461 17.08 7.89 7.12
C ALA A 461 17.64 9.06 7.95
N GLY A 462 18.76 8.86 8.66
CA GLY A 462 19.45 9.92 9.42
C GLY A 462 18.94 10.14 10.85
N LEU A 463 18.15 9.22 11.43
CA LEU A 463 17.78 9.32 12.84
C LEU A 463 18.97 9.06 13.75
N ARG A 464 19.06 9.82 14.84
CA ARG A 464 20.10 9.65 15.87
C ARG A 464 19.93 8.34 16.63
N GLU A 465 21.02 7.68 16.99
CA GLU A 465 20.98 6.36 17.67
C GLU A 465 20.07 6.30 18.91
N PRO A 466 20.01 7.30 19.81
CA PRO A 466 19.08 7.25 20.94
C PRO A 466 17.60 7.24 20.52
N ALA A 467 17.26 7.85 19.37
CA ALA A 467 15.90 7.79 18.81
C ALA A 467 15.62 6.40 18.23
N VAL A 468 16.58 5.85 17.48
CA VAL A 468 16.49 4.50 16.91
C VAL A 468 16.34 3.45 18.02
N ALA A 469 17.19 3.50 19.04
CA ALA A 469 17.14 2.59 20.18
C ALA A 469 15.78 2.64 20.90
N ALA A 470 15.26 3.84 21.19
CA ALA A 470 13.95 3.99 21.84
C ALA A 470 12.79 3.43 21.00
N ALA A 471 12.85 3.59 19.67
CA ALA A 471 11.86 3.03 18.76
C ALA A 471 11.91 1.50 18.72
N VAL A 472 13.13 0.93 18.67
CA VAL A 472 13.36 -0.53 18.68
C VAL A 472 12.88 -1.13 20.00
N GLU A 473 13.30 -0.56 21.13
CA GLU A 473 12.90 -0.99 22.48
C GLU A 473 11.37 -1.01 22.62
N ALA A 474 10.67 0.04 22.18
CA ALA A 474 9.21 0.08 22.26
C ALA A 474 8.50 -1.00 21.44
N VAL A 475 9.09 -1.42 20.31
CA VAL A 475 8.57 -2.54 19.51
C VAL A 475 8.90 -3.88 20.17
N GLU A 476 10.10 -4.04 20.75
CA GLU A 476 10.51 -5.26 21.45
C GLU A 476 9.75 -5.50 22.76
N GLU A 477 9.52 -4.47 23.57
CA GLU A 477 8.74 -4.59 24.81
C GLU A 477 7.31 -5.09 24.56
N ARG A 478 6.72 -4.71 23.42
CA ARG A 478 5.36 -5.12 23.03
C ARG A 478 5.30 -6.48 22.35
N ASP A 479 6.43 -7.02 21.88
CA ASP A 479 6.53 -8.37 21.29
C ASP A 479 6.18 -9.47 22.30
N VAL A 480 6.48 -9.27 23.59
CA VAL A 480 6.32 -10.27 24.66
C VAL A 480 4.89 -10.82 24.75
N ARG A 481 3.86 -10.03 24.40
CA ARG A 481 2.44 -10.44 24.45
C ARG A 481 2.02 -11.35 23.30
N TYR A 482 2.85 -11.49 22.27
CA TYR A 482 2.55 -12.22 21.03
C TYR A 482 3.59 -13.29 20.70
N ARG A 483 4.49 -13.61 21.66
CA ARG A 483 5.51 -14.64 21.51
C ARG A 483 4.86 -16.03 21.38
N ASP A 484 5.03 -16.54 20.16
CA ASP A 484 4.97 -17.92 19.72
C ASP A 484 3.59 -18.59 19.53
N PRO A 485 2.94 -18.38 18.36
CA PRO A 485 1.80 -19.18 17.93
C PRO A 485 2.17 -20.61 17.42
N GLY A 486 3.45 -20.99 17.48
CA GLY A 486 4.05 -22.00 16.63
C GLY A 486 4.24 -21.44 15.21
N ARG A 487 5.42 -21.59 14.60
CA ARG A 487 5.58 -21.30 13.17
C ARG A 487 4.59 -22.19 12.41
N ARG A 488 3.57 -21.59 11.81
CA ARG A 488 2.58 -22.28 10.94
C ARG A 488 2.82 -22.01 9.47
N GLY A 489 4.05 -21.65 9.14
CA GLY A 489 4.54 -21.73 7.78
C GLY A 489 4.24 -23.09 7.17
N GLN A 490 3.97 -23.15 5.86
CA GLN A 490 3.57 -24.37 5.13
C GLN A 490 2.19 -24.95 5.49
N ALA A 491 1.34 -24.19 6.18
CA ALA A 491 -0.04 -24.61 6.42
C ALA A 491 -0.76 -24.96 5.10
N THR A 492 -1.47 -26.07 5.12
CA THR A 492 -2.24 -26.59 4.00
C THR A 492 -3.73 -26.63 4.34
N LEU A 493 -4.55 -27.00 3.34
CA LEU A 493 -5.96 -27.24 3.59
C LEU A 493 -6.19 -28.34 4.64
N ALA A 494 -5.27 -29.32 4.78
CA ALA A 494 -5.41 -30.40 5.76
C ALA A 494 -5.37 -29.90 7.22
N ASP A 495 -4.65 -28.80 7.46
CA ASP A 495 -4.50 -28.17 8.78
C ASP A 495 -5.74 -27.37 9.21
N VAL A 496 -6.67 -27.16 8.28
CA VAL A 496 -7.95 -26.48 8.54
C VAL A 496 -8.92 -27.47 9.20
N PRO A 497 -9.57 -27.08 10.32
CA PRO A 497 -10.58 -27.94 10.96
C PRO A 497 -11.64 -28.43 9.98
N LEU A 498 -12.03 -29.71 10.04
CA LEU A 498 -12.97 -30.33 9.08
C LEU A 498 -14.26 -29.52 8.89
N ARG A 499 -14.84 -28.99 9.99
CA ARG A 499 -16.03 -28.14 9.93
C ARG A 499 -15.82 -26.88 9.08
N THR A 500 -14.62 -26.30 9.13
CA THR A 500 -14.27 -25.14 8.30
C THR A 500 -14.01 -25.54 6.86
N ARG A 501 -13.36 -26.69 6.61
CA ARG A 501 -13.19 -27.23 5.24
C ARG A 501 -14.53 -27.45 4.54
N LEU A 502 -15.50 -28.06 5.23
CA LEU A 502 -16.84 -28.27 4.68
C LEU A 502 -17.55 -26.94 4.36
N ARG A 503 -17.35 -25.89 5.18
CA ARG A 503 -17.88 -24.55 4.90
C ARG A 503 -17.20 -23.92 3.69
N MET A 504 -15.87 -24.03 3.59
CA MET A 504 -15.13 -23.56 2.41
C MET A 504 -15.60 -24.26 1.14
N ALA A 505 -15.82 -25.58 1.19
CA ALA A 505 -16.37 -26.34 0.07
C ALA A 505 -17.79 -25.84 -0.30
N GLY A 506 -18.65 -25.58 0.69
CA GLY A 506 -19.97 -24.99 0.46
C GLY A 506 -19.91 -23.61 -0.18
N LEU A 507 -18.97 -22.76 0.22
CA LEU A 507 -18.75 -21.44 -0.37
C LEU A 507 -18.25 -21.54 -1.82
N MET A 508 -17.31 -22.45 -2.10
CA MET A 508 -16.84 -22.69 -3.47
C MET A 508 -17.96 -23.21 -4.36
N ALA A 509 -18.81 -24.10 -3.85
CA ALA A 509 -19.98 -24.59 -4.57
C ALA A 509 -20.99 -23.47 -4.83
N HIS A 510 -21.21 -22.59 -3.85
CA HIS A 510 -22.07 -21.41 -4.02
C HIS A 510 -21.49 -20.43 -5.05
N ALA A 511 -20.21 -20.07 -4.95
CA ALA A 511 -19.53 -19.21 -5.93
C ALA A 511 -19.64 -19.77 -7.36
N THR A 512 -19.39 -21.06 -7.52
CA THR A 512 -19.54 -21.76 -8.82
C THR A 512 -20.99 -21.70 -9.31
N ARG A 513 -21.97 -21.90 -8.42
CA ARG A 513 -23.40 -21.82 -8.77
C ARG A 513 -23.82 -20.41 -9.16
N SER A 514 -23.38 -19.39 -8.43
CA SER A 514 -23.69 -17.98 -8.75
C SER A 514 -23.11 -17.59 -10.11
N LEU A 515 -21.85 -17.96 -10.37
CA LEU A 515 -21.23 -17.77 -11.69
C LEU A 515 -22.02 -18.46 -12.80
N LEU A 516 -22.46 -19.71 -12.59
CA LEU A 516 -23.28 -20.43 -13.56
C LEU A 516 -24.68 -19.82 -13.74
N SER A 517 -25.33 -19.38 -12.66
CA SER A 517 -26.68 -18.79 -12.75
C SER A 517 -26.69 -17.46 -13.48
N ASP A 518 -25.63 -16.66 -13.32
CA ASP A 518 -25.50 -15.35 -13.97
C ASP A 518 -25.11 -15.50 -15.44
N VAL A 519 -24.29 -16.50 -15.79
CA VAL A 519 -23.98 -16.84 -17.19
C VAL A 519 -25.22 -17.38 -17.91
N LEU A 520 -26.09 -18.14 -17.22
CA LEU A 520 -27.30 -18.72 -17.80
C LEU A 520 -28.51 -17.77 -17.79
N ARG A 521 -28.47 -16.69 -17.02
CA ARG A 521 -29.46 -15.60 -17.03
C ARG A 521 -28.80 -14.32 -17.55
N PRO A 522 -28.65 -14.16 -18.88
CA PRO A 522 -28.21 -12.87 -19.41
C PRO A 522 -29.17 -11.79 -18.89
N GLY A 523 -28.59 -10.74 -18.31
CA GLY A 523 -29.35 -9.61 -17.75
C GLY A 523 -30.29 -8.98 -18.78
N PRO A 524 -31.18 -8.07 -18.35
CA PRO A 524 -32.09 -7.39 -19.26
C PRO A 524 -31.30 -6.79 -20.42
N ARG A 525 -31.66 -7.18 -21.64
CA ARG A 525 -31.03 -6.70 -22.87
C ARG A 525 -31.00 -5.17 -22.82
N VAL A 526 -29.80 -4.60 -22.88
CA VAL A 526 -29.61 -3.17 -23.13
C VAL A 526 -30.44 -2.82 -24.37
N PRO A 527 -31.35 -1.82 -24.32
CA PRO A 527 -32.05 -1.39 -25.52
C PRO A 527 -30.99 -0.97 -26.53
N ARG A 528 -31.02 -1.61 -27.72
CA ARG A 528 -30.16 -1.18 -28.83
C ARG A 528 -30.54 0.26 -29.20
N PRO A 529 -29.56 1.10 -29.58
CA PRO A 529 -29.83 2.46 -30.02
C PRO A 529 -30.79 2.51 -31.21
#